data_AF-A0A960K415-F1
#
_entry.id   AF-A0A960K415-F1
#
_cell.length_a   1.000
_cell.length_b   1.000
_cell.length_c   1.000
_cell.angle_alpha   90.00
_cell.angle_beta   90.00
_cell.angle_gamma   90.00
#
_symmetry.space_group_name_H-M   'P 1'
#
loop_
_entity.id
_entity.type
_entity.pdbx_description
1 polymer ?
#
loop_
_entity_poly.entity_id
_entity_poly.type
_entity_poly.pdbx_seq_one_letter_code
_entity_poly.pdbx_strand_id
1 'polypeptide(L)'
;MLTTLLSAAALPALLTFTPQQLWQEWPRERFITTPAPCLRPAELAEHLHELARRHPGELTLEEAGRSVQGRPIYLMTLGHGERKVLLWSQMHGDEPSATPALLDLADYLLSHPDDPASETILQQTTLLMVPMLNPDGAEVYLRRNAQGIDINRDALSLATPEGRLLKSLRDEHQPMLGFNLHDQNRRTAVGDSGVLATNAVLAVAGDAEGTLTPGRLLAKRACAAIAETLAPFAPGGMARYDEDWSPRAFGDNLTAWGTPVVLIESGAVPPGGDFTDLTRLNFVALLTTLEELATDGLSGHDPEVYENLLRNQTDAWADVAVRGGDLLQPGTRQPYRADLAFNLAQDDRVDAGCLVLGTPEARLVELGDARFLGSSRNLDAEGALIVAPLTAEVLGWKARRWLNGQTLDRLTRAGIGLVRWQVSPRRLERARSLARNLEGPGRARLMAGTEAPAVPGLRLHGPPAESTSSSLDERLTAAAGESWVSLRRERSIYQTLLYLEGGRKDLADWPRIRRGFSPSFFLLSPFDRQASSLEGAEIRSLWLDGVEVLLP
;
A
#
# COMPACT_ATOMS: atom_id res chain seq x y z
N MET A 1 -4.08 57.07 -40.55
CA MET A 1 -3.13 56.61 -39.52
C MET A 1 -3.90 55.81 -38.48
N LEU A 2 -4.00 54.49 -38.65
CA LEU A 2 -4.35 53.57 -37.58
C LEU A 2 -3.51 52.32 -37.83
N THR A 3 -2.43 52.19 -37.07
CA THR A 3 -1.51 51.06 -37.11
C THR A 3 -2.00 50.06 -36.08
N THR A 4 -2.61 48.97 -36.53
CA THR A 4 -2.97 47.82 -35.70
C THR A 4 -1.70 46.99 -35.46
N LEU A 5 -1.22 47.00 -34.23
CA LEU A 5 -0.19 46.08 -33.74
C LEU A 5 -0.84 44.69 -33.59
N LEU A 6 -0.48 43.77 -34.49
CA LEU A 6 -0.69 42.34 -34.26
C LEU A 6 0.33 41.88 -33.21
N SER A 7 -0.17 41.52 -32.03
CA SER A 7 0.58 40.71 -31.06
C SER A 7 0.83 39.34 -31.69
N ALA A 8 2.09 38.99 -31.93
CA ALA A 8 2.47 37.63 -32.26
C ALA A 8 2.19 36.76 -31.04
N ALA A 9 1.20 35.87 -31.14
CA ALA A 9 1.09 34.76 -30.21
C ALA A 9 2.31 33.87 -30.43
N ALA A 10 3.10 33.65 -29.37
CA ALA A 10 4.17 32.66 -29.40
C ALA A 10 3.55 31.29 -29.70
N LEU A 11 4.04 30.62 -30.74
CA LEU A 11 3.76 29.20 -30.94
C LEU A 11 4.32 28.45 -29.72
N PRO A 12 3.56 27.55 -29.07
CA PRO A 12 4.12 26.71 -28.03
C PRO A 12 5.29 25.92 -28.65
N ALA A 13 6.43 25.90 -27.95
CA ALA A 13 7.52 25.01 -28.30
C ALA A 13 6.96 23.59 -28.30
N LEU A 14 7.13 22.85 -29.40
CA LEU A 14 6.79 21.43 -29.42
C LEU A 14 7.75 20.74 -28.46
N LEU A 15 7.21 20.04 -27.45
CA LEU A 15 8.01 19.15 -26.61
C LEU A 15 8.77 18.18 -27.50
N THR A 16 10.06 18.09 -27.25
CA THR A 16 10.94 17.09 -27.82
C THR A 16 10.87 15.77 -27.05
N PHE A 17 10.65 15.79 -25.74
CA PHE A 17 10.21 14.58 -25.04
C PHE A 17 8.71 14.35 -25.21
N THR A 18 8.33 13.14 -25.61
CA THR A 18 6.95 12.70 -25.43
C THR A 18 6.86 11.78 -24.21
N PRO A 19 5.80 11.89 -23.37
CA PRO A 19 5.64 11.01 -22.22
C PRO A 19 5.64 9.53 -22.61
N GLN A 20 5.06 9.18 -23.77
CA GLN A 20 5.05 7.80 -24.28
C GLN A 20 6.44 7.31 -24.67
N GLN A 21 7.30 8.16 -25.25
CA GLN A 21 8.67 7.79 -25.56
C GLN A 21 9.45 7.53 -24.27
N LEU A 22 9.45 8.48 -23.33
CA LEU A 22 10.13 8.34 -22.05
C LEU A 22 9.67 7.08 -21.30
N TRP A 23 8.36 6.82 -21.31
CA TRP A 23 7.81 5.58 -20.79
C TRP A 23 8.47 4.38 -21.48
N GLN A 24 8.38 4.24 -22.81
CA GLN A 24 8.89 3.08 -23.55
C GLN A 24 10.41 2.88 -23.47
N GLU A 25 11.18 3.95 -23.31
CA GLU A 25 12.64 3.91 -23.27
C GLU A 25 13.17 3.58 -21.87
N TRP A 26 12.51 4.06 -20.80
CA TRP A 26 12.97 3.91 -19.42
C TRP A 26 13.47 2.50 -19.02
N PRO A 27 12.84 1.36 -19.39
CA PRO A 27 13.36 0.04 -19.02
C PRO A 27 14.77 -0.25 -19.55
N ARG A 28 15.18 0.41 -20.66
CA ARG A 28 16.50 0.32 -21.27
C ARG A 28 17.45 1.41 -20.78
N GLU A 29 16.90 2.57 -20.42
CA GLU A 29 17.66 3.75 -19.99
C GLU A 29 17.87 3.86 -18.48
N ARG A 30 17.15 3.07 -17.66
CA ARG A 30 17.27 3.16 -16.20
C ARG A 30 18.68 2.78 -15.74
N PHE A 31 19.29 3.68 -14.99
CA PHE A 31 20.60 3.49 -14.39
C PHE A 31 20.49 2.62 -13.14
N ILE A 32 19.44 2.80 -12.35
CA ILE A 32 19.19 2.01 -11.14
C ILE A 32 18.27 0.83 -11.45
N THR A 33 18.82 -0.37 -11.34
CA THR A 33 18.09 -1.62 -11.55
C THR A 33 17.53 -2.21 -10.25
N THR A 34 18.07 -1.79 -9.11
CA THR A 34 17.58 -2.17 -7.78
C THR A 34 16.21 -1.54 -7.54
N PRO A 35 15.17 -2.32 -7.23
CA PRO A 35 13.85 -1.76 -6.93
C PRO A 35 13.94 -0.79 -5.75
N ALA A 36 13.17 0.31 -5.79
CA ALA A 36 13.31 1.39 -4.82
C ALA A 36 13.26 0.95 -3.34
N PRO A 37 12.35 0.07 -2.89
CA PRO A 37 12.30 -0.39 -1.49
C PRO A 37 13.54 -1.17 -1.05
N CYS A 38 14.34 -1.64 -2.00
CA CYS A 38 15.55 -2.42 -1.78
C CYS A 38 16.81 -1.56 -1.77
N LEU A 39 16.73 -0.35 -2.31
CA LEU A 39 17.88 0.53 -2.49
C LEU A 39 18.31 1.11 -1.14
N ARG A 40 19.39 0.56 -0.59
CA ARG A 40 19.93 0.98 0.71
C ARG A 40 20.87 2.18 0.59
N PRO A 41 21.06 2.99 1.66
CA PRO A 41 21.93 4.16 1.63
C PRO A 41 23.36 3.88 1.14
N ALA A 42 23.94 2.75 1.55
CA ALA A 42 25.30 2.37 1.13
C ALA A 42 25.37 2.08 -0.38
N GLU A 43 24.38 1.37 -0.92
CA GLU A 43 24.30 1.06 -2.34
C GLU A 43 24.02 2.32 -3.17
N LEU A 44 23.13 3.20 -2.70
CA LEU A 44 22.89 4.50 -3.31
C LEU A 44 24.21 5.31 -3.40
N ALA A 45 25.01 5.34 -2.34
CA ALA A 45 26.30 6.04 -2.36
C ALA A 45 27.24 5.48 -3.43
N GLU A 46 27.28 4.15 -3.63
CA GLU A 46 28.08 3.53 -4.71
C GLU A 46 27.58 3.96 -6.10
N HIS A 47 26.25 3.94 -6.32
CA HIS A 47 25.64 4.38 -7.57
C HIS A 47 25.90 5.85 -7.88
N LEU A 48 25.84 6.73 -6.88
CA LEU A 48 26.15 8.15 -7.04
C LEU A 48 27.60 8.39 -7.49
N HIS A 49 28.56 7.70 -6.88
CA HIS A 49 29.96 7.82 -7.28
C HIS A 49 30.24 7.20 -8.65
N GLU A 50 29.53 6.13 -9.01
CA GLU A 50 29.58 5.57 -10.36
C GLU A 50 29.02 6.55 -11.41
N LEU A 51 27.88 7.17 -11.14
CA LEU A 51 27.27 8.18 -12.02
C LEU A 51 28.22 9.37 -12.24
N ALA A 52 28.80 9.91 -11.16
CA ALA A 52 29.78 10.99 -11.25
C ALA A 52 31.05 10.60 -12.04
N ARG A 53 31.48 9.33 -11.96
CA ARG A 53 32.61 8.82 -12.75
C ARG A 53 32.26 8.64 -14.23
N ARG A 54 31.01 8.34 -14.56
CA ARG A 54 30.54 8.19 -15.95
C ARG A 54 30.49 9.52 -16.70
N HIS A 55 30.14 10.60 -15.99
CA HIS A 55 29.93 11.93 -16.57
C HIS A 55 30.88 12.98 -15.98
N PRO A 56 32.21 12.84 -16.20
CA PRO A 56 33.21 13.68 -15.54
C PRO A 56 33.13 15.14 -15.99
N GLY A 57 32.91 16.05 -15.03
CA GLY A 57 32.83 17.50 -15.28
C GLY A 57 31.45 18.00 -15.66
N GLU A 58 30.48 17.11 -15.87
CA GLU A 58 29.09 17.46 -16.19
C GLU A 58 28.17 17.31 -14.96
N LEU A 59 28.55 16.47 -14.01
CA LEU A 59 27.89 16.30 -12.72
C LEU A 59 28.84 16.66 -11.57
N THR A 60 28.37 17.52 -10.66
CA THR A 60 29.03 17.78 -9.38
C THR A 60 28.34 16.95 -8.30
N LEU A 61 29.11 16.11 -7.60
CA LEU A 61 28.64 15.33 -6.45
C LEU A 61 29.32 15.82 -5.17
N GLU A 62 28.52 16.28 -4.21
CA GLU A 62 29.00 16.76 -2.91
C GLU A 62 28.37 15.96 -1.77
N GLU A 63 29.15 15.63 -0.74
CA GLU A 63 28.61 15.26 0.57
C GLU A 63 28.14 16.54 1.29
N ALA A 64 26.91 16.97 1.01
CA ALA A 64 26.36 18.22 1.52
C ALA A 64 26.09 18.19 3.04
N GLY A 65 25.94 17.00 3.63
CA GLY A 65 25.84 16.84 5.07
C GLY A 65 25.82 15.39 5.53
N ARG A 66 25.48 15.19 6.80
CA ARG A 66 25.39 13.86 7.43
C ARG A 66 24.14 13.73 8.29
N SER A 67 23.58 12.53 8.31
CA SER A 67 22.47 12.15 9.18
C SER A 67 22.87 12.08 10.66
N VAL A 68 21.90 11.82 11.53
CA VAL A 68 22.12 11.60 12.98
C VAL A 68 23.14 10.48 13.25
N GLN A 69 23.09 9.38 12.51
CA GLN A 69 24.03 8.26 12.65
C GLN A 69 25.30 8.44 11.78
N GLY A 70 25.51 9.61 11.19
CA GLY A 70 26.71 9.94 10.44
C GLY A 70 26.76 9.40 9.01
N ARG A 71 25.64 8.92 8.45
CA ARG A 71 25.56 8.52 7.04
C ARG A 71 25.62 9.78 6.16
N PRO A 72 26.35 9.74 5.04
CA PRO A 72 26.44 10.88 4.13
C PRO A 72 25.09 11.17 3.47
N ILE A 73 24.81 12.45 3.26
CA ILE A 73 23.69 12.96 2.45
C ILE A 73 24.32 13.73 1.30
N TYR A 74 23.99 13.33 0.07
CA TYR A 74 24.61 13.87 -1.13
C TYR A 74 23.72 14.90 -1.82
N LEU A 75 24.37 15.91 -2.41
CA LEU A 75 23.80 16.82 -3.39
C LEU A 75 24.44 16.52 -4.75
N MET A 76 23.60 16.21 -5.75
CA MET A 76 24.00 16.20 -7.16
C MET A 76 23.61 17.52 -7.80
N THR A 77 24.53 18.13 -8.53
CA THR A 77 24.27 19.33 -9.33
C THR A 77 24.63 19.09 -10.79
N LEU A 78 23.70 19.39 -11.70
CA LEU A 78 23.89 19.32 -13.16
C LEU A 78 23.17 20.49 -13.85
N GLY A 79 23.61 20.80 -15.06
CA GLY A 79 23.19 21.98 -15.79
C GLY A 79 23.91 23.24 -15.32
N HIS A 80 23.75 24.31 -16.09
CA HIS A 80 24.45 25.58 -15.90
C HIS A 80 23.57 26.80 -16.15
N GLY A 81 22.25 26.59 -16.26
CA GLY A 81 21.30 27.68 -16.46
C GLY A 81 20.92 28.41 -15.19
N GLU A 82 20.41 29.64 -15.34
CA GLU A 82 20.06 30.52 -14.21
C GLU A 82 18.86 30.00 -13.40
N ARG A 83 18.01 29.16 -13.99
CA ARG A 83 16.81 28.60 -13.35
C ARG A 83 17.18 27.44 -12.42
N LYS A 84 17.35 27.74 -11.14
CA LYS A 84 17.66 26.71 -10.13
C LYS A 84 16.42 25.94 -9.70
N VAL A 85 16.46 24.62 -9.76
CA VAL A 85 15.38 23.72 -9.34
C VAL A 85 15.89 22.77 -8.27
N LEU A 86 15.19 22.68 -7.14
CA LEU A 86 15.56 21.78 -6.04
C LEU A 86 14.65 20.56 -6.05
N LEU A 87 15.21 19.36 -6.12
CA LEU A 87 14.47 18.10 -6.04
C LEU A 87 15.00 17.31 -4.85
N TRP A 88 14.12 16.85 -3.98
CA TRP A 88 14.52 15.97 -2.88
C TRP A 88 13.53 14.84 -2.70
N SER A 89 14.05 13.67 -2.35
CA SER A 89 13.25 12.47 -2.07
C SER A 89 13.64 11.83 -0.75
N GLN A 90 12.76 10.93 -0.30
CA GLN A 90 12.98 10.05 0.83
C GLN A 90 13.39 10.80 2.11
N MET A 91 12.72 11.93 2.37
CA MET A 91 12.76 12.58 3.69
C MET A 91 12.04 11.74 4.75
N HIS A 92 11.10 10.91 4.29
CA HIS A 92 10.63 9.75 5.02
C HIS A 92 11.35 8.51 4.50
N GLY A 93 11.94 7.71 5.38
CA GLY A 93 12.80 6.59 4.98
C GLY A 93 12.06 5.43 4.30
N ASP A 94 10.76 5.29 4.55
CA ASP A 94 9.88 4.26 3.99
C ASP A 94 9.19 4.69 2.68
N GLU A 95 9.57 5.82 2.08
CA GLU A 95 9.00 6.38 0.86
C GLU A 95 10.05 6.46 -0.27
N PRO A 96 10.49 5.32 -0.83
CA PRO A 96 11.66 5.24 -1.69
C PRO A 96 11.41 5.55 -3.17
N SER A 97 10.16 5.57 -3.65
CA SER A 97 9.84 5.37 -5.09
C SER A 97 10.55 6.35 -6.04
N ALA A 98 10.78 7.58 -5.59
CA ALA A 98 11.38 8.64 -6.39
C ALA A 98 12.92 8.70 -6.34
N THR A 99 13.58 8.09 -5.35
CA THR A 99 15.05 8.13 -5.22
C THR A 99 15.79 7.59 -6.44
N PRO A 100 15.49 6.37 -6.95
CA PRO A 100 16.10 5.89 -8.19
C PRO A 100 15.74 6.77 -9.41
N ALA A 101 14.55 7.36 -9.45
CA ALA A 101 14.12 8.20 -10.57
C ALA A 101 15.00 9.44 -10.73
N LEU A 102 15.50 10.02 -9.63
CA LEU A 102 16.43 11.16 -9.69
C LEU A 102 17.79 10.79 -10.31
N LEU A 103 18.26 9.56 -10.08
CA LEU A 103 19.51 9.07 -10.66
C LEU A 103 19.32 8.68 -12.12
N ASP A 104 18.20 8.03 -12.45
CA ASP A 104 17.83 7.72 -13.85
C ASP A 104 17.68 9.00 -14.67
N LEU A 105 17.04 10.03 -14.12
CA LEU A 105 16.90 11.35 -14.76
C LEU A 105 18.27 12.00 -15.02
N ALA A 106 19.16 11.98 -14.02
CA ALA A 106 20.50 12.54 -14.15
C ALA A 106 21.32 11.81 -15.22
N ASP A 107 21.33 10.46 -15.21
CA ASP A 107 22.06 9.66 -16.19
C ASP A 107 21.48 9.84 -17.60
N TYR A 108 20.15 9.93 -17.73
CA TYR A 108 19.48 10.14 -19.01
C TYR A 108 19.87 11.46 -19.66
N LEU A 109 19.77 12.58 -18.92
CA LEU A 109 20.11 13.92 -19.43
C LEU A 109 21.57 14.02 -19.86
N LEU A 110 22.48 13.36 -19.13
CA LEU A 110 23.93 13.42 -19.40
C LEU A 110 24.36 12.42 -20.49
N SER A 111 23.63 11.32 -20.66
CA SER A 111 23.93 10.33 -21.71
C SER A 111 23.36 10.70 -23.09
N HIS A 112 22.44 11.68 -23.14
CA HIS A 112 21.81 12.15 -24.37
C HIS A 112 22.06 13.66 -24.61
N PRO A 113 23.31 14.14 -24.65
CA PRO A 113 23.59 15.57 -24.80
C PRO A 113 23.18 16.13 -26.17
N ASP A 114 23.03 15.27 -27.19
CA ASP A 114 22.56 15.65 -28.53
C ASP A 114 21.02 15.66 -28.65
N ASP A 115 20.30 15.21 -27.63
CA ASP A 115 18.85 15.32 -27.57
C ASP A 115 18.46 16.78 -27.23
N PRO A 116 17.66 17.47 -28.08
CA PRO A 116 17.39 18.89 -27.88
C PRO A 116 16.68 19.22 -26.56
N ALA A 117 15.86 18.30 -26.02
CA ALA A 117 15.20 18.50 -24.73
C ALA A 117 16.24 18.47 -23.61
N SER A 118 17.12 17.47 -23.63
CA SER A 118 18.20 17.30 -22.65
C SER A 118 19.14 18.51 -22.66
N GLU A 119 19.59 18.94 -23.85
CA GLU A 119 20.40 20.15 -24.02
C GLU A 119 19.69 21.38 -23.45
N THR A 120 18.41 21.58 -23.81
CA THR A 120 17.62 22.72 -23.37
C THR A 120 17.46 22.73 -21.84
N ILE A 121 17.17 21.59 -21.22
CA ILE A 121 17.06 21.48 -19.76
C ILE A 121 18.39 21.86 -19.10
N LEU A 122 19.51 21.27 -19.55
CA LEU A 122 20.83 21.52 -18.95
C LEU A 122 21.34 22.96 -19.17
N GLN A 123 20.99 23.60 -20.29
CA GLN A 123 21.37 24.99 -20.57
C GLN A 123 20.50 26.01 -19.83
N GLN A 124 19.21 25.72 -19.65
CA GLN A 124 18.26 26.66 -19.05
C GLN A 124 18.14 26.50 -17.54
N THR A 125 18.48 25.32 -16.99
CA THR A 125 18.31 25.02 -15.58
C THR A 125 19.61 24.62 -14.89
N THR A 126 19.65 24.79 -13.57
CA THR A 126 20.60 24.14 -12.66
C THR A 126 19.79 23.25 -11.73
N LEU A 127 19.92 21.94 -11.86
CA LEU A 127 19.20 20.97 -11.05
C LEU A 127 20.00 20.64 -9.80
N LEU A 128 19.41 20.84 -8.63
CA LEU A 128 19.97 20.55 -7.31
C LEU A 128 19.19 19.36 -6.75
N MET A 129 19.79 18.18 -6.73
CA MET A 129 19.11 16.94 -6.38
C MET A 129 19.65 16.34 -5.09
N VAL A 130 18.77 16.07 -4.13
CA VAL A 130 19.07 15.34 -2.88
C VAL A 130 18.33 14.00 -2.92
N PRO A 131 18.97 12.92 -3.40
CA PRO A 131 18.27 11.65 -3.66
C PRO A 131 17.79 10.90 -2.42
N MET A 132 18.37 11.18 -1.25
CA MET A 132 17.94 10.52 -0.01
C MET A 132 18.26 11.43 1.16
N LEU A 133 17.25 12.19 1.61
CA LEU A 133 17.43 13.12 2.71
C LEU A 133 17.52 12.42 4.08
N ASN A 134 16.81 11.29 4.27
CA ASN A 134 16.77 10.53 5.52
C ASN A 134 17.40 9.13 5.37
N PRO A 135 18.73 9.02 5.23
CA PRO A 135 19.39 7.72 5.06
C PRO A 135 19.28 6.83 6.32
N ASP A 136 19.05 7.41 7.50
CA ASP A 136 18.88 6.65 8.73
C ASP A 136 17.53 5.93 8.77
N GLY A 137 16.45 6.60 8.37
CA GLY A 137 15.14 5.99 8.20
C GLY A 137 15.14 4.98 7.06
N ALA A 138 15.79 5.30 5.94
CA ALA A 138 15.86 4.43 4.76
C ALA A 138 16.55 3.09 5.05
N GLU A 139 17.63 3.08 5.84
CA GLU A 139 18.34 1.85 6.23
C GLU A 139 17.42 0.81 6.89
N VAL A 140 16.44 1.27 7.68
CA VAL A 140 15.54 0.41 8.45
C VAL A 140 14.09 0.47 7.96
N TYR A 141 13.85 1.14 6.84
CA TYR A 141 12.54 1.33 6.22
C TYR A 141 11.50 1.92 7.20
N LEU A 142 11.85 3.07 7.79
CA LEU A 142 10.97 3.81 8.69
C LEU A 142 10.82 5.26 8.24
N ARG A 143 9.60 5.77 8.36
CA ARG A 143 9.28 7.19 8.13
C ARG A 143 10.20 8.17 8.83
N ARG A 144 10.51 7.92 10.10
CA ARG A 144 11.24 8.87 10.96
C ARG A 144 12.75 8.65 10.90
N ASN A 145 13.54 9.70 11.16
CA ASN A 145 14.99 9.57 11.27
C ASN A 145 15.40 8.83 12.56
N ALA A 146 16.70 8.66 12.80
CA ALA A 146 17.19 7.96 14.00
C ALA A 146 16.86 8.64 15.34
N GLN A 147 16.45 9.91 15.36
CA GLN A 147 15.93 10.58 16.57
C GLN A 147 14.46 10.25 16.84
N GLY A 148 13.79 9.53 15.94
CA GLY A 148 12.35 9.31 15.99
C GLY A 148 11.55 10.56 15.67
N ILE A 149 12.13 11.53 14.97
CA ILE A 149 11.47 12.75 14.51
C ILE A 149 11.04 12.56 13.05
N ASP A 150 9.81 12.98 12.75
CA ASP A 150 9.36 13.14 11.36
C ASP A 150 9.98 14.45 10.83
N ILE A 151 10.93 14.35 9.90
CA ILE A 151 11.64 15.51 9.34
C ILE A 151 10.62 16.46 8.69
N ASN A 152 9.56 15.95 8.06
CA ASN A 152 8.50 16.76 7.46
C ASN A 152 7.50 17.32 8.49
N ARG A 153 7.83 17.28 9.79
CA ARG A 153 7.13 18.00 10.85
C ARG A 153 8.08 18.84 11.73
N ASP A 154 9.31 19.05 11.24
CA ASP A 154 10.41 19.71 11.94
C ASP A 154 10.87 21.03 11.27
N ALA A 155 10.19 21.55 10.25
CA ALA A 155 10.66 22.71 9.48
C ALA A 155 10.78 24.01 10.32
N LEU A 156 10.00 24.15 11.40
CA LEU A 156 10.06 25.30 12.30
C LEU A 156 11.16 25.18 13.36
N SER A 157 11.39 23.97 13.87
CA SER A 157 12.34 23.74 14.97
C SER A 157 13.75 23.42 14.47
N LEU A 158 13.85 22.81 13.28
CA LEU A 158 15.10 22.39 12.66
C LEU A 158 15.96 21.58 13.63
N ALA A 159 15.33 20.70 14.40
CA ALA A 159 16.00 19.87 15.40
C ALA A 159 16.86 18.79 14.74
N THR A 160 16.43 18.29 13.59
CA THR A 160 17.11 17.25 12.81
C THR A 160 18.27 17.85 11.98
N PRO A 161 19.43 17.17 11.90
CA PRO A 161 20.50 17.60 10.99
C PRO A 161 20.05 17.56 9.52
N GLU A 162 19.20 16.61 9.15
CA GLU A 162 18.62 16.49 7.81
C GLU A 162 17.77 17.72 7.47
N GLY A 163 16.89 18.15 8.38
CA GLY A 163 16.07 19.35 8.18
C GLY A 163 16.89 20.64 8.09
N ARG A 164 17.95 20.77 8.89
CA ARG A 164 18.89 21.92 8.80
C ARG A 164 19.59 21.97 7.46
N LEU A 165 20.03 20.82 6.94
CA LEU A 165 20.65 20.71 5.63
C LEU A 165 19.70 21.14 4.51
N LEU A 166 18.48 20.61 4.48
CA LEU A 166 17.52 20.98 3.43
C LEU A 166 17.22 22.49 3.45
N LYS A 167 17.10 23.08 4.64
CA LYS A 167 16.92 24.53 4.76
C LYS A 167 18.14 25.30 4.24
N SER A 168 19.36 24.89 4.59
CA SER A 168 20.57 25.60 4.15
C SER A 168 20.73 25.57 2.64
N LEU A 169 20.48 24.42 2.00
CA LEU A 169 20.49 24.30 0.54
C LEU A 169 19.47 25.24 -0.11
N ARG A 170 18.25 25.30 0.43
CA ARG A 170 17.24 26.24 -0.06
C ARG A 170 17.69 27.70 0.09
N ASP A 171 18.23 28.07 1.25
CA ASP A 171 18.65 29.45 1.53
C ASP A 171 19.83 29.89 0.67
N GLU A 172 20.79 28.99 0.45
CA GLU A 172 21.98 29.23 -0.37
C GLU A 172 21.63 29.39 -1.86
N HIS A 173 20.81 28.48 -2.38
CA HIS A 173 20.57 28.43 -3.82
C HIS A 173 19.38 29.28 -4.26
N GLN A 174 18.42 29.54 -3.37
CA GLN A 174 17.15 30.22 -3.66
C GLN A 174 16.45 29.65 -4.92
N PRO A 175 16.11 28.35 -4.96
CA PRO A 175 15.52 27.73 -6.14
C PRO A 175 14.20 28.40 -6.53
N MET A 176 13.94 28.49 -7.83
CA MET A 176 12.70 29.05 -8.37
C MET A 176 11.51 28.08 -8.24
N LEU A 177 11.79 26.78 -8.12
CA LEU A 177 10.81 25.72 -7.93
C LEU A 177 11.45 24.56 -7.14
N GLY A 178 10.67 23.95 -6.25
CA GLY A 178 11.05 22.75 -5.50
C GLY A 178 10.13 21.56 -5.83
N PHE A 179 10.69 20.36 -5.91
CA PHE A 179 9.95 19.09 -5.99
C PHE A 179 10.15 18.29 -4.70
N ASN A 180 9.07 18.15 -3.94
CA ASN A 180 9.01 17.30 -2.75
C ASN A 180 8.46 15.92 -3.12
N LEU A 181 9.34 14.91 -3.14
CA LEU A 181 9.00 13.60 -3.67
C LEU A 181 8.76 12.60 -2.53
N HIS A 182 7.54 12.12 -2.44
CA HIS A 182 7.00 11.30 -1.36
C HIS A 182 6.29 10.06 -1.91
N ASP A 183 5.97 9.14 -1.00
CA ASP A 183 5.06 8.02 -1.23
C ASP A 183 3.88 8.12 -0.25
N GLN A 184 2.71 7.68 -0.70
CA GLN A 184 1.49 7.60 0.09
C GLN A 184 1.05 6.15 0.28
N ASN A 185 0.06 5.93 1.14
CA ASN A 185 -0.51 4.60 1.30
C ASN A 185 -1.04 4.07 -0.04
N ARG A 186 -0.61 2.86 -0.44
CA ARG A 186 -1.09 2.18 -1.66
C ARG A 186 -2.61 1.98 -1.74
N ARG A 187 -3.34 2.17 -0.63
CA ARG A 187 -4.82 2.08 -0.55
C ARG A 187 -5.52 3.43 -0.55
N THR A 188 -4.78 4.53 -0.72
CA THR A 188 -5.39 5.83 -0.93
C THR A 188 -6.15 5.81 -2.24
N ALA A 189 -7.40 6.25 -2.22
CA ALA A 189 -8.28 6.34 -3.38
C ALA A 189 -8.32 7.76 -3.95
N VAL A 190 -8.67 7.86 -5.23
CA VAL A 190 -9.04 9.11 -5.89
C VAL A 190 -10.48 9.45 -5.52
N GLY A 191 -10.68 10.28 -4.49
CA GLY A 191 -11.99 10.58 -3.93
C GLY A 191 -12.77 9.30 -3.55
N ASP A 192 -14.04 9.26 -3.91
CA ASP A 192 -14.94 8.11 -3.78
C ASP A 192 -15.12 7.33 -5.09
N SER A 193 -14.22 7.52 -6.07
CA SER A 193 -14.33 6.92 -7.40
C SER A 193 -14.20 5.39 -7.42
N GLY A 194 -13.68 4.79 -6.34
CA GLY A 194 -13.29 3.38 -6.29
C GLY A 194 -11.98 3.06 -7.00
N VAL A 195 -11.29 4.07 -7.55
CA VAL A 195 -9.97 3.94 -8.18
C VAL A 195 -8.88 4.33 -7.17
N LEU A 196 -7.78 3.58 -7.15
CA LEU A 196 -6.63 3.91 -6.32
C LEU A 196 -5.86 5.10 -6.89
N ALA A 197 -5.36 5.96 -6.00
CA ALA A 197 -4.46 7.06 -6.36
C ALA A 197 -3.07 6.49 -6.63
N THR A 198 -2.70 6.37 -7.90
CA THR A 198 -1.34 6.03 -8.33
C THR A 198 -0.40 7.18 -8.03
N ASN A 199 -0.81 8.41 -8.34
CA ASN A 199 -0.08 9.60 -7.95
C ASN A 199 -1.03 10.68 -7.42
N ALA A 200 -0.58 11.41 -6.41
CA ALA A 200 -1.23 12.64 -6.00
C ALA A 200 -0.26 13.82 -6.13
N VAL A 201 -0.77 14.99 -6.50
CA VAL A 201 0.03 16.21 -6.59
C VAL A 201 -0.53 17.30 -5.69
N LEU A 202 0.35 18.20 -5.23
CA LEU A 202 -0.01 19.37 -4.44
C LEU A 202 0.84 20.57 -4.83
N ALA A 203 0.17 21.66 -5.22
CA ALA A 203 0.76 22.99 -5.27
C ALA A 203 0.68 23.60 -3.87
N VAL A 204 1.80 23.51 -3.15
CA VAL A 204 1.87 23.78 -1.71
C VAL A 204 1.51 25.25 -1.41
N ALA A 205 0.81 25.48 -0.29
CA ALA A 205 0.17 26.77 -0.01
C ALA A 205 1.13 27.86 0.44
N GLY A 206 2.05 27.56 1.35
CA GLY A 206 2.99 28.53 1.91
C GLY A 206 2.40 29.45 3.00
N ASP A 207 1.08 29.54 3.12
CA ASP A 207 0.37 30.17 4.21
C ASP A 207 -0.99 29.48 4.47
N ALA A 208 -1.63 29.82 5.59
CA ALA A 208 -2.89 29.20 6.00
C ALA A 208 -4.08 29.64 5.13
N GLU A 209 -4.00 30.84 4.54
CA GLU A 209 -5.01 31.40 3.65
C GLU A 209 -5.00 30.76 2.27
N GLY A 210 -3.92 30.07 1.92
CA GLY A 210 -3.73 29.55 0.57
C GLY A 210 -3.62 30.68 -0.45
N THR A 211 -2.78 31.68 -0.20
CA THR A 211 -2.57 32.80 -1.12
C THR A 211 -2.09 32.31 -2.50
N LEU A 212 -2.70 32.80 -3.57
CA LEU A 212 -2.22 32.56 -4.93
C LEU A 212 -1.11 33.56 -5.29
N THR A 213 0.12 33.24 -4.88
CA THR A 213 1.32 33.98 -5.31
C THR A 213 1.71 33.58 -6.75
N PRO A 214 2.54 34.38 -7.45
CA PRO A 214 3.09 33.97 -8.75
C PRO A 214 3.83 32.61 -8.69
N GLY A 215 4.58 32.36 -7.61
CA GLY A 215 5.25 31.08 -7.39
C GLY A 215 4.26 29.92 -7.19
N ARG A 216 3.18 30.14 -6.44
CA ARG A 216 2.15 29.09 -6.28
C ARG A 216 1.37 28.86 -7.58
N LEU A 217 1.13 29.88 -8.39
CA LEU A 217 0.56 29.72 -9.73
C LEU A 217 1.48 28.86 -10.62
N LEU A 218 2.79 29.07 -10.58
CA LEU A 218 3.77 28.21 -11.25
C LEU A 218 3.67 26.76 -10.76
N ALA A 219 3.59 26.54 -9.44
CA ALA A 219 3.44 25.19 -8.88
C ALA A 219 2.11 24.52 -9.30
N LYS A 220 0.99 25.26 -9.37
CA LYS A 220 -0.29 24.73 -9.88
C LYS A 220 -0.20 24.30 -11.34
N ARG A 221 0.47 25.10 -12.17
CA ARG A 221 0.72 24.78 -13.58
C ARG A 221 1.61 23.54 -13.74
N ALA A 222 2.65 23.42 -12.93
CA ALA A 222 3.46 22.21 -12.88
C ALA A 222 2.63 20.98 -12.44
N CYS A 223 1.76 21.12 -11.44
CA CYS A 223 0.84 20.04 -11.04
C CYS A 223 -0.12 19.64 -12.17
N ALA A 224 -0.66 20.62 -12.91
CA ALA A 224 -1.50 20.37 -14.08
C ALA A 224 -0.72 19.61 -15.18
N ALA A 225 0.50 20.06 -15.50
CA ALA A 225 1.38 19.40 -16.46
C ALA A 225 1.68 17.95 -16.07
N ILE A 226 1.99 17.69 -14.79
CA ILE A 226 2.21 16.33 -14.27
C ILE A 226 0.94 15.49 -14.41
N ALA A 227 -0.23 16.02 -14.04
CA ALA A 227 -1.48 15.29 -14.12
C ALA A 227 -1.83 14.88 -15.56
N GLU A 228 -1.65 15.78 -16.52
CA GLU A 228 -1.85 15.51 -17.95
C GLU A 228 -0.84 14.50 -18.49
N THR A 229 0.43 14.65 -18.09
CA THR A 229 1.54 13.77 -18.48
C THR A 229 1.32 12.34 -18.03
N LEU A 230 0.84 12.15 -16.79
CA LEU A 230 0.69 10.82 -16.18
C LEU A 230 -0.66 10.15 -16.45
N ALA A 231 -1.70 10.90 -16.81
CA ALA A 231 -3.04 10.36 -17.05
C ALA A 231 -3.09 9.13 -18.00
N PRO A 232 -2.28 9.04 -19.08
CA PRO A 232 -2.26 7.85 -19.94
C PRO A 232 -1.69 6.59 -19.28
N PHE A 233 -0.81 6.74 -18.28
CA PHE A 233 -0.13 5.64 -17.58
C PHE A 233 -0.81 5.28 -16.26
N ALA A 234 -1.58 6.21 -15.69
CA ALA A 234 -2.41 6.03 -14.51
C ALA A 234 -3.87 6.46 -14.79
N PRO A 235 -4.64 5.72 -15.63
CA PRO A 235 -5.99 6.13 -16.01
C PRO A 235 -6.91 6.26 -14.80
N GLY A 236 -7.35 7.49 -14.52
CA GLY A 236 -8.18 7.81 -13.35
C GLY A 236 -7.44 7.73 -12.01
N GLY A 237 -6.13 7.49 -12.00
CA GLY A 237 -5.29 7.32 -10.82
C GLY A 237 -4.58 8.60 -10.35
N MET A 238 -4.88 9.74 -10.95
CA MET A 238 -4.37 11.05 -10.53
C MET A 238 -5.31 11.68 -9.48
N ALA A 239 -4.75 12.13 -8.36
CA ALA A 239 -5.45 12.84 -7.31
C ALA A 239 -4.77 14.15 -6.91
N ARG A 240 -5.50 14.98 -6.16
CA ARG A 240 -4.93 16.08 -5.39
C ARG A 240 -4.68 15.62 -3.95
N TYR A 241 -3.54 15.98 -3.38
CA TYR A 241 -3.25 15.65 -1.98
C TYR A 241 -4.26 16.31 -1.03
N ASP A 242 -4.63 15.63 0.05
CA ASP A 242 -5.69 16.01 0.99
C ASP A 242 -5.23 16.90 2.15
N GLU A 243 -4.08 17.57 2.02
CA GLU A 243 -3.57 18.57 2.98
C GLU A 243 -3.46 19.95 2.30
N ASP A 244 -4.17 20.95 2.82
CA ASP A 244 -4.10 22.33 2.29
C ASP A 244 -2.96 23.16 2.90
N TRP A 245 -2.67 22.94 4.18
CA TRP A 245 -1.66 23.69 4.94
C TRP A 245 -1.14 22.88 6.13
N SER A 246 0.17 22.73 6.21
CA SER A 246 0.90 22.05 7.28
C SER A 246 2.04 22.96 7.79
N PRO A 247 1.81 23.81 8.81
CA PRO A 247 2.77 24.85 9.21
C PRO A 247 4.12 24.33 9.68
N ARG A 248 4.24 23.02 9.94
CA ARG A 248 5.47 22.35 10.36
C ARG A 248 6.17 21.58 9.24
N ALA A 249 5.55 21.46 8.06
CA ALA A 249 6.10 20.74 6.94
C ALA A 249 7.11 21.57 6.15
N PHE A 250 8.07 20.88 5.53
CA PHE A 250 9.10 21.53 4.74
C PHE A 250 8.52 22.14 3.47
N GLY A 251 7.61 21.46 2.76
CA GLY A 251 7.01 22.02 1.54
C GLY A 251 6.37 23.41 1.77
N ASP A 252 5.59 23.52 2.84
CA ASP A 252 4.91 24.76 3.23
C ASP A 252 5.90 25.84 3.64
N ASN A 253 6.89 25.48 4.46
CA ASN A 253 7.90 26.43 4.90
C ASN A 253 8.84 26.86 3.77
N LEU A 254 9.21 25.98 2.83
CA LEU A 254 10.00 26.35 1.65
C LEU A 254 9.23 27.35 0.78
N THR A 255 7.93 27.11 0.58
CA THR A 255 7.05 28.04 -0.14
C THR A 255 6.97 29.38 0.59
N ALA A 256 6.79 29.37 1.91
CA ALA A 256 6.79 30.58 2.75
C ALA A 256 8.14 31.32 2.71
N TRP A 257 9.26 30.60 2.64
CA TRP A 257 10.60 31.17 2.56
C TRP A 257 10.92 31.72 1.16
N GLY A 258 10.09 31.42 0.16
CA GLY A 258 10.13 32.01 -1.18
C GLY A 258 10.43 31.05 -2.32
N THR A 259 10.48 29.74 -2.07
CA THR A 259 10.67 28.70 -3.09
C THR A 259 9.37 27.91 -3.23
N PRO A 260 8.54 28.13 -4.27
CA PRO A 260 7.30 27.37 -4.42
C PRO A 260 7.57 25.88 -4.59
N VAL A 261 6.71 25.05 -4.03
CA VAL A 261 6.89 23.58 -4.01
C VAL A 261 5.74 22.88 -4.72
N VAL A 262 6.11 21.93 -5.59
CA VAL A 262 5.26 20.86 -6.08
C VAL A 262 5.57 19.62 -5.24
N LEU A 263 4.56 19.06 -4.61
CA LEU A 263 4.67 17.76 -3.96
C LEU A 263 4.08 16.68 -4.88
N ILE A 264 4.78 15.55 -5.00
CA ILE A 264 4.34 14.35 -5.72
C ILE A 264 4.33 13.20 -4.71
N GLU A 265 3.16 12.58 -4.55
CA GLU A 265 2.99 11.33 -3.80
C GLU A 265 2.92 10.16 -4.79
N SER A 266 3.71 9.12 -4.56
CA SER A 266 3.61 7.83 -5.26
C SER A 266 2.80 6.85 -4.42
N GLY A 267 1.69 6.32 -4.94
CA GLY A 267 0.76 5.48 -4.19
C GLY A 267 0.64 4.08 -4.76
N ALA A 268 -0.54 3.76 -5.28
CA ALA A 268 -0.82 2.44 -5.81
C ALA A 268 -0.10 2.18 -7.13
N VAL A 269 0.48 0.99 -7.28
CA VAL A 269 1.03 0.51 -8.55
C VAL A 269 -0.06 0.56 -9.64
N PRO A 270 0.23 1.09 -10.84
CA PRO A 270 -0.71 1.09 -11.96
C PRO A 270 -1.25 -0.30 -12.28
N PRO A 271 -2.51 -0.43 -12.73
CA PRO A 271 -3.07 -1.73 -13.12
C PRO A 271 -2.20 -2.46 -14.15
N GLY A 272 -1.74 -3.66 -13.81
CA GLY A 272 -0.89 -4.49 -14.67
C GLY A 272 0.60 -4.15 -14.65
N GLY A 273 1.01 -3.14 -13.86
CA GLY A 273 2.40 -2.77 -13.64
C GLY A 273 3.06 -3.49 -12.46
N ASP A 274 4.29 -3.11 -12.16
CA ASP A 274 5.03 -3.51 -10.96
C ASP A 274 5.51 -2.30 -10.14
N PHE A 275 6.14 -2.53 -9.00
CA PHE A 275 6.60 -1.43 -8.13
C PHE A 275 7.55 -0.46 -8.85
N THR A 276 8.33 -0.94 -9.82
CA THR A 276 9.27 -0.11 -10.57
C THR A 276 8.57 0.88 -11.51
N ASP A 277 7.29 0.66 -11.85
CA ASP A 277 6.49 1.65 -12.58
C ASP A 277 6.23 2.92 -11.75
N LEU A 278 6.25 2.87 -10.40
CA LEU A 278 6.17 4.10 -9.59
C LEU A 278 7.42 4.97 -9.76
N THR A 279 8.60 4.36 -9.84
CA THR A 279 9.86 5.04 -10.19
C THR A 279 9.78 5.63 -11.60
N ARG A 280 9.28 4.85 -12.57
CA ARG A 280 9.10 5.28 -13.96
C ARG A 280 8.15 6.46 -14.10
N LEU A 281 7.05 6.48 -13.35
CA LEU A 281 6.12 7.61 -13.32
C LEU A 281 6.78 8.89 -12.82
N ASN A 282 7.60 8.80 -11.76
CA ASN A 282 8.40 9.95 -11.30
C ASN A 282 9.39 10.41 -12.38
N PHE A 283 10.09 9.48 -13.04
CA PHE A 283 11.01 9.81 -14.15
C PHE A 283 10.31 10.56 -15.29
N VAL A 284 9.17 10.04 -15.76
CA VAL A 284 8.39 10.67 -16.84
C VAL A 284 7.84 12.04 -16.40
N ALA A 285 7.26 12.12 -15.21
CA ALA A 285 6.72 13.38 -14.68
C ALA A 285 7.78 14.47 -14.58
N LEU A 286 8.95 14.14 -14.02
CA LEU A 286 10.01 15.10 -13.79
C LEU A 286 10.65 15.57 -15.09
N LEU A 287 11.01 14.67 -16.01
CA LEU A 287 11.63 15.07 -17.29
C LEU A 287 10.70 15.95 -18.12
N THR A 288 9.43 15.57 -18.29
CA THR A 288 8.46 16.38 -19.04
C THR A 288 8.24 17.74 -18.38
N THR A 289 8.09 17.78 -17.05
CA THR A 289 7.88 19.07 -16.34
C THR A 289 9.12 19.97 -16.37
N LEU A 290 10.33 19.39 -16.36
CA LEU A 290 11.58 20.15 -16.47
C LEU A 290 11.77 20.72 -17.89
N GLU A 291 11.40 19.99 -18.94
CA GLU A 291 11.40 20.51 -20.31
C GLU A 291 10.41 21.68 -20.45
N GLU A 292 9.19 21.51 -19.96
CA GLU A 292 8.15 22.56 -19.93
C GLU A 292 8.62 23.79 -19.12
N LEU A 293 9.38 23.60 -18.03
CA LEU A 293 9.96 24.70 -17.27
C LEU A 293 11.09 25.39 -18.04
N ALA A 294 11.97 24.62 -18.68
CA ALA A 294 13.11 25.13 -19.43
C ALA A 294 12.68 25.94 -20.67
N THR A 295 11.56 25.58 -21.27
CA THR A 295 10.99 26.21 -22.48
C THR A 295 9.88 27.24 -22.19
N ASP A 296 9.62 27.54 -20.92
CA ASP A 296 8.50 28.39 -20.45
C ASP A 296 7.09 27.86 -20.83
N GLY A 297 7.00 26.60 -21.26
CA GLY A 297 5.76 25.93 -21.67
C GLY A 297 4.76 25.66 -20.52
N LEU A 298 5.23 25.62 -19.26
CA LEU A 298 4.35 25.58 -18.07
C LEU A 298 3.28 26.68 -18.08
N SER A 299 3.54 27.83 -18.72
CA SER A 299 2.59 28.92 -18.85
C SER A 299 1.32 28.56 -19.63
N GLY A 300 1.38 27.53 -20.48
CA GLY A 300 0.28 27.03 -21.31
C GLY A 300 -0.68 26.08 -20.59
N HIS A 301 -0.31 25.54 -19.43
CA HIS A 301 -1.19 24.66 -18.66
C HIS A 301 -2.23 25.44 -17.86
N ASP A 302 -3.47 24.95 -17.88
CA ASP A 302 -4.56 25.53 -17.10
C ASP A 302 -4.48 25.05 -15.64
N PRO A 303 -4.29 25.93 -14.64
CA PRO A 303 -4.29 25.54 -13.23
C PRO A 303 -5.60 24.90 -12.78
N GLU A 304 -6.72 25.10 -13.48
CA GLU A 304 -7.99 24.44 -13.20
C GLU A 304 -7.91 22.91 -13.37
N VAL A 305 -7.00 22.38 -14.19
CA VAL A 305 -6.79 20.94 -14.31
C VAL A 305 -6.37 20.35 -12.96
N TYR A 306 -5.46 21.02 -12.26
CA TYR A 306 -5.05 20.66 -10.90
C TYR A 306 -6.17 20.88 -9.87
N GLU A 307 -6.88 22.01 -9.94
CA GLU A 307 -7.95 22.32 -8.98
C GLU A 307 -9.12 21.34 -9.04
N ASN A 308 -9.41 20.81 -10.23
CA ASN A 308 -10.50 19.87 -10.47
C ASN A 308 -10.14 18.40 -10.19
N LEU A 309 -8.88 18.09 -9.84
CA LEU A 309 -8.52 16.76 -9.35
C LEU A 309 -9.27 16.45 -8.05
N LEU A 310 -9.88 15.26 -8.00
CA LEU A 310 -10.46 14.75 -6.76
C LEU A 310 -9.37 14.58 -5.71
N ARG A 311 -9.70 14.90 -4.46
CA ARG A 311 -8.77 14.73 -3.36
C ARG A 311 -8.59 13.26 -2.99
N ASN A 312 -7.41 12.95 -2.46
CA ASN A 312 -7.14 11.69 -1.80
C ASN A 312 -8.22 11.33 -0.77
N GLN A 313 -8.47 10.03 -0.63
CA GLN A 313 -9.34 9.49 0.41
C GLN A 313 -8.77 8.18 0.96
N THR A 314 -8.54 8.12 2.28
CA THR A 314 -7.78 7.03 2.92
C THR A 314 -8.64 5.86 3.43
N ASP A 315 -9.96 6.05 3.49
CA ASP A 315 -10.93 5.05 3.98
C ASP A 315 -11.94 4.60 2.90
N ALA A 316 -11.60 4.77 1.61
CA ALA A 316 -12.50 4.44 0.49
C ALA A 316 -12.12 3.16 -0.27
N TRP A 317 -11.14 2.38 0.22
CA TRP A 317 -10.65 1.21 -0.50
C TRP A 317 -10.17 0.08 0.43
N ALA A 318 -10.36 -1.17 0.02
CA ALA A 318 -9.82 -2.35 0.70
C ALA A 318 -9.36 -3.47 -0.25
N ASP A 319 -8.41 -4.31 0.16
CA ASP A 319 -7.85 -5.35 -0.72
C ASP A 319 -8.90 -6.38 -1.15
N VAL A 320 -9.72 -6.84 -0.20
CA VAL A 320 -10.79 -7.79 -0.46
C VAL A 320 -12.08 -7.26 0.11
N ALA A 321 -13.15 -7.29 -0.71
CA ALA A 321 -14.52 -7.02 -0.29
C ALA A 321 -15.40 -8.26 -0.52
N VAL A 322 -16.17 -8.62 0.51
CA VAL A 322 -17.23 -9.65 0.47
C VAL A 322 -18.56 -8.94 0.52
N ARG A 323 -19.36 -9.05 -0.54
CA ARG A 323 -20.58 -8.24 -0.68
C ARG A 323 -21.81 -9.11 -0.86
N GLY A 324 -22.88 -8.72 -0.21
CA GLY A 324 -24.20 -9.27 -0.43
C GLY A 324 -24.54 -10.52 0.39
N GLY A 325 -23.75 -10.88 1.38
CA GLY A 325 -23.99 -12.06 2.22
C GLY A 325 -24.83 -11.78 3.48
N ASP A 326 -25.39 -12.85 4.03
CA ASP A 326 -26.00 -12.84 5.37
C ASP A 326 -25.00 -13.42 6.37
N LEU A 327 -24.58 -12.61 7.33
CA LEU A 327 -23.61 -12.98 8.35
C LEU A 327 -24.30 -13.61 9.57
N LEU A 328 -23.84 -14.80 9.93
CA LEU A 328 -24.14 -15.47 11.19
C LEU A 328 -22.93 -15.39 12.13
N GLN A 329 -23.11 -14.79 13.30
CA GLN A 329 -22.05 -14.61 14.31
C GLN A 329 -22.40 -15.27 15.64
N PRO A 330 -21.39 -15.61 16.46
CA PRO A 330 -21.66 -16.15 17.77
C PRO A 330 -22.46 -15.18 18.65
N GLY A 331 -23.58 -15.68 19.19
CA GLY A 331 -24.50 -14.92 20.03
C GLY A 331 -25.61 -14.16 19.27
N THR A 332 -25.64 -14.18 17.93
CA THR A 332 -26.80 -13.70 17.17
C THR A 332 -27.84 -14.81 17.02
N ARG A 333 -29.13 -14.46 17.08
CA ARG A 333 -30.23 -15.44 16.94
C ARG A 333 -30.64 -15.68 15.50
N GLN A 334 -30.31 -14.74 14.61
CA GLN A 334 -30.64 -14.76 13.18
C GLN A 334 -29.49 -14.12 12.39
N PRO A 335 -29.23 -14.59 11.16
CA PRO A 335 -28.33 -13.92 10.23
C PRO A 335 -28.80 -12.52 9.87
N TYR A 336 -27.85 -11.63 9.62
CA TYR A 336 -28.09 -10.26 9.20
C TYR A 336 -27.25 -9.90 7.98
N ARG A 337 -27.78 -9.03 7.12
CA ARG A 337 -27.05 -8.56 5.94
C ARG A 337 -25.82 -7.78 6.41
N ALA A 338 -24.65 -8.16 5.94
CA ALA A 338 -23.42 -7.42 6.20
C ALA A 338 -22.41 -7.68 5.08
N ASP A 339 -21.75 -6.62 4.65
CA ASP A 339 -20.60 -6.69 3.75
C ASP A 339 -19.30 -6.65 4.59
N LEU A 340 -18.27 -7.35 4.14
CA LEU A 340 -16.96 -7.38 4.82
C LEU A 340 -15.92 -6.73 3.93
N ALA A 341 -14.95 -6.03 4.51
CA ALA A 341 -13.72 -5.70 3.81
C ALA A 341 -12.48 -5.87 4.68
N PHE A 342 -11.40 -6.32 4.07
CA PHE A 342 -10.13 -6.51 4.76
C PHE A 342 -8.93 -6.19 3.89
N ASN A 343 -7.87 -5.76 4.56
CA ASN A 343 -6.58 -5.49 3.97
C ASN A 343 -5.61 -6.63 4.27
N LEU A 344 -4.78 -6.97 3.29
CA LEU A 344 -3.67 -7.89 3.42
C LEU A 344 -2.44 -7.10 3.86
N ALA A 345 -1.77 -7.52 4.93
CA ALA A 345 -0.49 -6.95 5.31
C ALA A 345 0.52 -7.30 4.22
N GLN A 346 0.93 -6.27 3.51
CA GLN A 346 1.96 -6.32 2.50
C GLN A 346 2.98 -5.23 2.88
N ASP A 347 4.24 -5.54 2.66
CA ASP A 347 5.37 -4.65 2.83
C ASP A 347 5.96 -4.49 1.43
N ASP A 348 6.16 -3.26 0.97
CA ASP A 348 6.58 -3.01 -0.41
C ASP A 348 7.95 -3.65 -0.71
N ARG A 349 8.77 -3.91 0.32
CA ARG A 349 10.03 -4.66 0.20
C ARG A 349 9.82 -6.13 -0.12
N VAL A 350 8.69 -6.72 0.26
CA VAL A 350 8.31 -8.09 -0.11
C VAL A 350 7.84 -8.14 -1.55
N ASP A 351 6.99 -7.21 -1.94
CA ASP A 351 6.50 -7.09 -3.32
C ASP A 351 7.68 -6.80 -4.28
N ALA A 352 8.67 -6.04 -3.82
CA ALA A 352 9.93 -5.80 -4.51
C ALA A 352 10.96 -6.96 -4.42
N GLY A 353 10.68 -8.02 -3.65
CA GLY A 353 11.51 -9.23 -3.58
C GLY A 353 12.75 -9.16 -2.67
N CYS A 354 12.87 -8.13 -1.83
CA CYS A 354 14.07 -7.86 -1.02
C CYS A 354 13.91 -8.21 0.46
N LEU A 355 12.68 -8.45 0.89
CA LEU A 355 12.35 -9.03 2.17
C LEU A 355 11.58 -10.33 1.97
N VAL A 356 11.91 -11.36 2.75
CA VAL A 356 11.07 -12.55 2.88
C VAL A 356 10.28 -12.39 4.18
N LEU A 357 8.99 -12.05 4.08
CA LEU A 357 8.13 -12.02 5.26
C LEU A 357 7.73 -13.43 5.73
N GLY A 358 7.36 -13.49 7.02
CA GLY A 358 6.58 -14.60 7.57
C GLY A 358 5.14 -14.61 7.05
N THR A 359 4.28 -15.35 7.74
CA THR A 359 2.85 -15.49 7.41
C THR A 359 2.19 -14.11 7.19
N PRO A 360 1.53 -13.86 6.04
CA PRO A 360 0.85 -12.59 5.79
C PRO A 360 -0.19 -12.35 6.90
N GLU A 361 -0.10 -11.22 7.59
CA GLU A 361 -1.19 -10.80 8.47
C GLU A 361 -2.29 -10.19 7.61
N ALA A 362 -3.54 -10.29 8.01
CA ALA A 362 -4.63 -9.56 7.37
C ALA A 362 -5.47 -8.89 8.44
N ARG A 363 -6.19 -7.84 8.07
CA ARG A 363 -6.98 -7.05 9.01
C ARG A 363 -8.30 -6.65 8.39
N LEU A 364 -9.40 -7.06 9.03
CA LEU A 364 -10.73 -6.58 8.70
C LEU A 364 -10.83 -5.08 8.98
N VAL A 365 -11.09 -4.30 7.93
CA VAL A 365 -11.19 -2.84 7.99
C VAL A 365 -12.64 -2.36 7.99
N GLU A 366 -13.58 -3.14 7.46
CA GLU A 366 -15.01 -2.83 7.45
C GLU A 366 -15.87 -4.08 7.71
N LEU A 367 -16.97 -3.89 8.46
CA LEU A 367 -17.99 -4.87 8.78
C LEU A 367 -19.37 -4.19 8.79
N GLY A 368 -20.13 -4.39 7.71
CA GLY A 368 -21.46 -3.82 7.51
C GLY A 368 -21.59 -3.22 6.13
N ASP A 369 -20.86 -2.13 5.88
CA ASP A 369 -21.08 -1.22 4.74
C ASP A 369 -19.95 -1.23 3.70
N ALA A 370 -19.21 -2.34 3.61
CA ALA A 370 -18.11 -2.52 2.64
C ALA A 370 -18.52 -2.42 1.15
N ARG A 371 -19.82 -2.29 0.84
CA ARG A 371 -20.30 -1.99 -0.51
C ARG A 371 -19.88 -0.64 -1.07
N PHE A 372 -19.53 0.31 -0.22
CA PHE A 372 -19.12 1.65 -0.63
C PHE A 372 -17.60 1.78 -0.82
N LEU A 373 -16.83 0.74 -0.50
CA LEU A 373 -15.39 0.72 -0.70
C LEU A 373 -15.06 0.21 -2.11
N GLY A 374 -14.08 0.84 -2.76
CA GLY A 374 -13.35 0.23 -3.86
C GLY A 374 -12.57 -0.99 -3.37
N SER A 375 -12.25 -1.92 -4.28
CA SER A 375 -11.46 -3.10 -3.92
C SER A 375 -10.86 -3.81 -5.13
N SER A 376 -9.69 -4.43 -4.94
CA SER A 376 -9.03 -5.22 -6.00
C SER A 376 -9.73 -6.56 -6.21
N ARG A 377 -10.19 -7.19 -5.13
CA ARG A 377 -10.91 -8.46 -5.19
C ARG A 377 -12.32 -8.35 -4.62
N ASN A 378 -13.28 -8.82 -5.41
CA ASN A 378 -14.69 -8.83 -5.06
C ASN A 378 -15.22 -10.26 -4.96
N LEU A 379 -15.70 -10.62 -3.77
CA LEU A 379 -16.40 -11.87 -3.52
C LEU A 379 -17.90 -11.58 -3.44
N ASP A 380 -18.64 -12.08 -4.43
CA ASP A 380 -20.10 -12.05 -4.42
C ASP A 380 -20.62 -13.13 -3.46
N ALA A 381 -21.25 -12.67 -2.39
CA ALA A 381 -21.89 -13.47 -1.37
C ALA A 381 -23.43 -13.35 -1.44
N GLU A 382 -24.00 -12.86 -2.54
CA GLU A 382 -25.45 -12.88 -2.73
C GLU A 382 -25.99 -14.31 -2.64
N GLY A 383 -27.07 -14.47 -1.87
CA GLY A 383 -27.65 -15.78 -1.56
C GLY A 383 -26.69 -16.70 -0.80
N ALA A 384 -25.66 -16.17 -0.15
CA ALA A 384 -24.74 -16.93 0.69
C ALA A 384 -24.87 -16.58 2.17
N LEU A 385 -24.66 -17.57 3.02
CA LEU A 385 -24.45 -17.39 4.45
C LEU A 385 -22.96 -17.27 4.73
N ILE A 386 -22.56 -16.18 5.36
CA ILE A 386 -21.20 -15.96 5.88
C ILE A 386 -21.18 -16.47 7.32
N VAL A 387 -20.25 -17.36 7.64
CA VAL A 387 -20.13 -17.94 8.99
C VAL A 387 -18.67 -17.89 9.44
N ALA A 388 -18.46 -17.66 10.73
CA ALA A 388 -17.14 -17.81 11.34
C ALA A 388 -16.67 -19.28 11.26
N PRO A 389 -15.36 -19.55 11.24
CA PRO A 389 -14.84 -20.91 11.25
C PRO A 389 -15.31 -21.68 12.48
N LEU A 390 -15.68 -22.94 12.27
CA LEU A 390 -16.11 -23.83 13.35
C LEU A 390 -14.95 -24.16 14.29
N THR A 391 -15.31 -24.47 15.53
CA THR A 391 -14.37 -24.98 16.53
C THR A 391 -14.59 -26.47 16.75
N ALA A 392 -13.50 -27.24 16.72
CA ALA A 392 -13.49 -28.65 17.03
C ALA A 392 -12.76 -28.96 18.34
N GLU A 393 -13.16 -30.04 19.00
CA GLU A 393 -12.56 -30.54 20.24
C GLU A 393 -11.80 -31.84 20.02
N VAL A 394 -10.64 -31.95 20.67
CA VAL A 394 -9.84 -33.16 20.69
C VAL A 394 -9.47 -33.50 22.12
N LEU A 395 -9.73 -34.75 22.54
CA LEU A 395 -9.49 -35.18 23.90
C LEU A 395 -8.26 -36.07 24.03
N GLY A 396 -7.41 -35.73 25.00
CA GLY A 396 -6.37 -36.59 25.50
C GLY A 396 -5.06 -36.53 24.73
N TRP A 397 -3.98 -36.90 25.43
CA TRP A 397 -2.61 -36.85 24.92
C TRP A 397 -2.35 -37.82 23.75
N LYS A 398 -3.20 -38.84 23.56
CA LYS A 398 -3.05 -39.80 22.45
C LYS A 398 -3.24 -39.14 21.08
N ALA A 399 -3.99 -38.04 21.00
CA ALA A 399 -4.27 -37.34 19.76
C ALA A 399 -3.03 -36.77 19.05
N ARG A 400 -1.94 -36.50 19.77
CA ARG A 400 -0.64 -36.09 19.19
C ARG A 400 -0.12 -37.02 18.10
N ARG A 401 -0.60 -38.28 18.06
CA ARG A 401 -0.20 -39.26 17.05
C ARG A 401 -0.74 -38.94 15.67
N TRP A 402 -1.80 -38.14 15.59
CA TRP A 402 -2.46 -37.79 14.34
C TRP A 402 -2.67 -36.28 14.17
N LEU A 403 -2.64 -35.47 15.24
CA LEU A 403 -2.61 -34.01 15.15
C LEU A 403 -1.27 -33.55 14.56
N ASN A 404 -1.25 -33.35 13.25
CA ASN A 404 -0.13 -32.88 12.44
C ASN A 404 -0.63 -31.89 11.36
N GLY A 405 0.29 -31.30 10.59
CA GLY A 405 -0.05 -30.28 9.59
C GLY A 405 -1.11 -30.75 8.59
N GLN A 406 -0.92 -31.93 7.99
CA GLN A 406 -1.88 -32.51 7.03
C GLN A 406 -3.29 -32.67 7.61
N THR A 407 -3.39 -33.10 8.88
CA THR A 407 -4.67 -33.23 9.56
C THR A 407 -5.32 -31.88 9.79
N LEU A 408 -4.56 -30.87 10.22
CA LEU A 408 -5.08 -29.51 10.38
C LEU A 408 -5.52 -28.91 9.03
N ASP A 409 -4.81 -29.18 7.94
CA ASP A 409 -5.18 -28.74 6.60
C ASP A 409 -6.50 -29.40 6.13
N ARG A 410 -6.72 -30.68 6.47
CA ARG A 410 -8.00 -31.38 6.20
C ARG A 410 -9.15 -30.79 7.02
N LEU A 411 -8.94 -30.52 8.31
CA LEU A 411 -9.94 -29.90 9.18
C LEU A 411 -10.29 -28.49 8.68
N THR A 412 -9.28 -27.74 8.25
CA THR A 412 -9.44 -26.43 7.63
C THR A 412 -10.38 -26.50 6.44
N ARG A 413 -10.11 -27.40 5.48
CA ARG A 413 -10.97 -27.61 4.30
C ARG A 413 -12.38 -28.08 4.63
N ALA A 414 -12.64 -28.53 5.85
CA ALA A 414 -13.97 -28.87 6.34
C ALA A 414 -14.69 -27.69 7.04
N GLY A 415 -14.07 -26.50 7.08
CA GLY A 415 -14.62 -25.30 7.73
C GLY A 415 -14.25 -25.16 9.20
N ILE A 416 -13.29 -25.93 9.71
CA ILE A 416 -12.82 -25.87 11.10
C ILE A 416 -11.58 -24.97 11.17
N GLY A 417 -11.69 -23.80 11.79
CA GLY A 417 -10.57 -22.86 11.94
C GLY A 417 -9.86 -22.95 13.29
N LEU A 418 -10.47 -23.56 14.30
CA LEU A 418 -9.89 -23.73 15.63
C LEU A 418 -10.07 -25.16 16.13
N VAL A 419 -8.99 -25.75 16.63
CA VAL A 419 -8.98 -27.07 17.28
C VAL A 419 -8.54 -26.91 18.73
N ARG A 420 -9.45 -27.14 19.68
CA ARG A 420 -9.16 -27.14 21.12
C ARG A 420 -8.72 -28.53 21.54
N TRP A 421 -7.44 -28.66 21.90
CA TRP A 421 -6.84 -29.92 22.33
C TRP A 421 -6.72 -29.99 23.85
N GLN A 422 -7.59 -30.79 24.46
CA GLN A 422 -7.58 -30.97 25.90
C GLN A 422 -6.56 -32.02 26.32
N VAL A 423 -5.69 -31.65 27.26
CA VAL A 423 -4.67 -32.54 27.84
C VAL A 423 -4.62 -32.38 29.35
N SER A 424 -4.09 -33.38 30.05
CA SER A 424 -3.84 -33.26 31.50
C SER A 424 -2.86 -32.12 31.80
N PRO A 425 -2.92 -31.46 32.96
CA PRO A 425 -1.97 -30.40 33.35
C PRO A 425 -0.49 -30.77 33.16
N ARG A 426 -0.12 -32.02 33.48
CA ARG A 426 1.25 -32.57 33.30
C ARG A 426 1.74 -32.59 31.84
N ARG A 427 0.86 -32.42 30.86
CA ARG A 427 1.15 -32.48 29.42
C ARG A 427 0.94 -31.16 28.71
N LEU A 428 0.43 -30.13 29.38
CA LEU A 428 0.03 -28.86 28.79
C LEU A 428 1.16 -28.18 28.02
N GLU A 429 2.32 -28.01 28.64
CA GLU A 429 3.45 -27.32 28.00
C GLU A 429 3.96 -28.05 26.75
N ARG A 430 4.01 -29.38 26.79
CA ARG A 430 4.38 -30.18 25.61
C ARG A 430 3.33 -30.05 24.51
N ALA A 431 2.05 -30.01 24.87
CA ALA A 431 0.97 -29.83 23.91
C ALA A 431 0.99 -28.44 23.27
N ARG A 432 1.23 -27.38 24.06
CA ARG A 432 1.40 -26.00 23.57
C ARG A 432 2.61 -25.86 22.65
N SER A 433 3.72 -26.52 22.97
CA SER A 433 4.89 -26.53 22.09
C SER A 433 4.61 -27.23 20.76
N LEU A 434 3.91 -28.37 20.78
CA LEU A 434 3.52 -29.05 19.53
C LEU A 434 2.57 -28.18 18.71
N ALA A 435 1.60 -27.53 19.37
CA ALA A 435 0.65 -26.64 18.72
C ALA A 435 1.35 -25.48 17.99
N ARG A 436 2.26 -24.77 18.66
CA ARG A 436 3.06 -23.70 18.02
C ARG A 436 3.85 -24.20 16.81
N ASN A 437 4.43 -25.38 16.89
CA ASN A 437 5.20 -25.97 15.77
C ASN A 437 4.33 -26.37 14.57
N LEU A 438 3.01 -26.42 14.73
CA LEU A 438 2.06 -26.77 13.67
C LEU A 438 1.33 -25.55 13.09
N GLU A 439 1.52 -24.36 13.65
CA GLU A 439 0.96 -23.11 13.10
C GLU A 439 1.44 -22.87 11.66
N GLY A 440 0.59 -22.26 10.85
CA GLY A 440 0.89 -21.96 9.45
C GLY A 440 -0.22 -21.13 8.79
N PRO A 441 0.10 -20.42 7.68
CA PRO A 441 -0.87 -19.61 6.95
C PRO A 441 -2.07 -20.45 6.50
N GLY A 442 -3.27 -19.89 6.66
CA GLY A 442 -4.49 -20.51 6.17
C GLY A 442 -4.77 -21.89 6.77
N ARG A 443 -4.23 -22.20 7.97
CA ARG A 443 -4.39 -23.49 8.66
C ARG A 443 -5.14 -23.31 9.97
N ALA A 444 -6.00 -24.27 10.28
CA ALA A 444 -6.69 -24.38 11.56
C ALA A 444 -5.72 -24.27 12.74
N ARG A 445 -6.00 -23.33 13.65
CA ARG A 445 -5.18 -23.12 14.84
C ARG A 445 -5.38 -24.25 15.84
N LEU A 446 -4.29 -24.80 16.37
CA LEU A 446 -4.34 -25.78 17.46
C LEU A 446 -4.12 -25.06 18.80
N MET A 447 -5.06 -25.18 19.74
CA MET A 447 -4.94 -24.59 21.08
C MET A 447 -5.00 -25.67 22.16
N ALA A 448 -3.89 -25.86 22.87
CA ALA A 448 -3.81 -26.82 23.97
C ALA A 448 -4.27 -26.20 25.31
N GLY A 449 -5.16 -26.91 26.01
CA GLY A 449 -5.72 -26.49 27.31
C GLY A 449 -5.96 -27.66 28.26
N THR A 450 -6.23 -27.36 29.52
CA THR A 450 -6.55 -28.36 30.57
C THR A 450 -8.03 -28.51 30.83
N GLU A 451 -8.80 -27.45 30.59
CA GLU A 451 -10.24 -27.43 30.80
C GLU A 451 -10.97 -27.92 29.56
N ALA A 452 -12.03 -28.69 29.78
CA ALA A 452 -13.00 -28.97 28.73
C ALA A 452 -13.76 -27.66 28.47
N PRO A 453 -13.97 -27.25 27.21
CA PRO A 453 -14.75 -26.05 26.92
C PRO A 453 -16.18 -26.21 27.46
N ALA A 454 -16.80 -25.13 27.93
CA ALA A 454 -18.22 -25.12 28.30
C ALA A 454 -19.15 -24.99 27.08
N VAL A 455 -18.77 -25.59 25.94
CA VAL A 455 -19.32 -25.32 24.61
C VAL A 455 -19.83 -26.62 23.97
N PRO A 456 -20.97 -26.63 23.25
CA PRO A 456 -21.31 -27.72 22.34
C PRO A 456 -20.31 -27.72 21.18
N GLY A 457 -19.33 -28.63 21.20
CA GLY A 457 -18.26 -28.70 20.21
C GLY A 457 -18.41 -29.88 19.26
N LEU A 458 -17.95 -29.70 18.01
CA LEU A 458 -17.66 -30.79 17.09
C LEU A 458 -16.49 -31.61 17.64
N ARG A 459 -16.74 -32.82 18.16
CA ARG A 459 -15.67 -33.65 18.74
C ARG A 459 -15.01 -34.54 17.70
N LEU A 460 -13.68 -34.54 17.68
CA LEU A 460 -12.87 -35.41 16.85
C LEU A 460 -12.31 -36.56 17.68
N HIS A 461 -12.62 -37.79 17.27
CA HIS A 461 -12.16 -39.01 17.95
C HIS A 461 -10.90 -39.62 17.31
N GLY A 462 -10.53 -39.19 16.11
CA GLY A 462 -9.41 -39.70 15.34
C GLY A 462 -9.04 -38.76 14.19
N PRO A 463 -8.10 -39.16 13.32
CA PRO A 463 -7.76 -38.39 12.12
C PRO A 463 -8.99 -38.22 11.21
N PRO A 464 -9.22 -37.02 10.65
CA PRO A 464 -10.32 -36.78 9.73
C PRO A 464 -10.13 -37.56 8.43
N ALA A 465 -11.23 -38.09 7.89
CA ALA A 465 -11.24 -38.64 6.55
C ALA A 465 -11.16 -37.51 5.51
N GLU A 466 -10.69 -37.82 4.31
CA GLU A 466 -10.72 -36.88 3.20
C GLU A 466 -12.11 -36.87 2.55
N SER A 467 -12.50 -35.69 2.06
CA SER A 467 -13.67 -35.52 1.22
C SER A 467 -13.31 -34.58 0.08
N THR A 468 -13.69 -34.96 -1.13
CA THR A 468 -13.59 -34.13 -2.34
C THR A 468 -14.90 -33.38 -2.62
N SER A 469 -15.95 -33.63 -1.83
CA SER A 469 -17.24 -32.98 -2.01
C SER A 469 -17.18 -31.51 -1.62
N SER A 470 -17.84 -30.61 -2.34
CA SER A 470 -18.02 -29.20 -1.95
C SER A 470 -19.11 -29.00 -0.88
N SER A 471 -19.94 -30.03 -0.62
CA SER A 471 -20.99 -30.00 0.41
C SER A 471 -20.40 -29.84 1.81
N LEU A 472 -20.92 -28.87 2.56
CA LEU A 472 -20.51 -28.66 3.95
C LEU A 472 -20.79 -29.89 4.81
N ASP A 473 -21.96 -30.51 4.63
CA ASP A 473 -22.39 -31.67 5.43
C ASP A 473 -21.48 -32.87 5.22
N GLU A 474 -21.11 -33.16 3.97
CA GLU A 474 -20.25 -34.29 3.64
C GLU A 474 -18.82 -34.05 4.14
N ARG A 475 -18.32 -32.81 4.07
CA ARG A 475 -17.02 -32.44 4.62
C ARG A 475 -16.98 -32.58 6.14
N LEU A 476 -18.00 -32.10 6.85
CA LEU A 476 -18.08 -32.23 8.30
C LEU A 476 -18.30 -33.68 8.75
N THR A 477 -19.09 -34.45 7.99
CA THR A 477 -19.24 -35.90 8.20
C THR A 477 -17.91 -36.62 8.02
N ALA A 478 -17.14 -36.31 6.98
CA ALA A 478 -15.82 -36.90 6.78
C ALA A 478 -14.82 -36.49 7.90
N ALA A 479 -14.88 -35.25 8.36
CA ALA A 479 -13.99 -34.73 9.38
C ALA A 479 -14.26 -35.30 10.78
N ALA A 480 -15.54 -35.37 11.19
CA ALA A 480 -15.93 -35.71 12.56
C ALA A 480 -16.69 -37.04 12.71
N GLY A 481 -17.05 -37.69 11.61
CA GLY A 481 -17.73 -38.98 11.60
C GLY A 481 -19.07 -38.97 12.33
N GLU A 482 -19.30 -39.98 13.17
CA GLU A 482 -20.53 -40.17 13.94
C GLU A 482 -20.89 -38.97 14.83
N SER A 483 -19.90 -38.19 15.28
CA SER A 483 -20.12 -37.01 16.11
C SER A 483 -20.88 -35.90 15.37
N TRP A 484 -20.61 -35.67 14.08
CA TRP A 484 -21.37 -34.69 13.27
C TRP A 484 -22.80 -35.19 12.99
N VAL A 485 -22.93 -36.46 12.59
CA VAL A 485 -24.23 -37.07 12.29
C VAL A 485 -25.15 -37.04 13.50
N SER A 486 -24.62 -37.31 14.69
CA SER A 486 -25.40 -37.26 15.93
C SER A 486 -25.94 -35.85 16.23
N LEU A 487 -25.19 -34.79 15.92
CA LEU A 487 -25.65 -33.40 16.09
C LEU A 487 -26.76 -33.03 15.09
N ARG A 488 -26.68 -33.57 13.86
CA ARG A 488 -27.66 -33.35 12.79
C ARG A 488 -28.95 -34.16 12.95
N ARG A 489 -28.95 -35.34 13.57
CA ARG A 489 -30.16 -36.20 13.67
C ARG A 489 -31.39 -35.51 14.28
N GLU A 490 -31.20 -34.42 15.01
CA GLU A 490 -32.28 -33.64 15.63
C GLU A 490 -32.58 -32.32 14.90
N ARG A 491 -31.77 -31.90 13.92
CA ARG A 491 -31.72 -30.51 13.39
C ARG A 491 -31.28 -30.41 11.93
N SER A 492 -31.78 -29.41 11.22
CA SER A 492 -31.21 -29.03 9.91
C SER A 492 -29.77 -28.53 10.05
N ILE A 493 -28.99 -28.53 8.98
CA ILE A 493 -27.60 -28.02 9.01
C ILE A 493 -27.54 -26.56 9.48
N TYR A 494 -28.50 -25.73 9.05
CA TYR A 494 -28.63 -24.35 9.51
C TYR A 494 -28.91 -24.26 11.02
N GLN A 495 -29.84 -25.07 11.54
CA GLN A 495 -30.13 -25.11 12.97
C GLN A 495 -28.93 -25.62 13.79
N THR A 496 -28.12 -26.52 13.23
CA THR A 496 -26.86 -26.97 13.83
C THR A 496 -25.85 -25.82 13.89
N LEU A 497 -25.66 -25.05 12.81
CA LEU A 497 -24.77 -23.88 12.81
C LEU A 497 -25.26 -22.82 13.81
N LEU A 498 -26.56 -22.50 13.84
CA LEU A 498 -27.14 -21.61 14.85
C LEU A 498 -26.90 -22.09 16.28
N TYR A 499 -26.94 -23.41 16.51
CA TYR A 499 -26.70 -23.96 17.83
C TYR A 499 -25.24 -23.87 18.25
N LEU A 500 -24.33 -24.15 17.32
CA LEU A 500 -22.90 -23.98 17.53
C LEU A 500 -22.64 -22.49 17.83
N GLU A 501 -23.04 -21.56 16.97
CA GLU A 501 -22.75 -20.13 17.11
C GLU A 501 -23.56 -19.42 18.24
N GLY A 502 -24.85 -19.71 18.39
CA GLY A 502 -25.79 -18.96 19.24
C GLY A 502 -25.98 -19.48 20.68
N GLY A 503 -25.24 -20.50 21.09
CA GLY A 503 -25.60 -21.35 22.24
C GLY A 503 -25.42 -20.79 23.67
N ARG A 504 -24.57 -19.77 23.94
CA ARG A 504 -24.32 -19.26 25.32
C ARG A 504 -23.88 -17.78 25.41
N LYS A 505 -23.95 -17.23 26.63
CA LYS A 505 -23.66 -15.84 27.03
C LYS A 505 -22.17 -15.49 27.19
N ASP A 506 -21.28 -16.47 27.39
CA ASP A 506 -19.82 -16.25 27.48
C ASP A 506 -19.19 -16.29 26.10
N LEU A 507 -19.22 -15.13 25.45
CA LEU A 507 -18.92 -14.93 24.04
C LEU A 507 -17.46 -14.49 23.75
N ALA A 508 -16.63 -14.39 24.79
CA ALA A 508 -15.28 -13.82 24.67
C ALA A 508 -14.30 -14.74 23.90
N ASP A 509 -14.52 -16.06 23.94
CA ASP A 509 -13.59 -17.07 23.41
C ASP A 509 -13.99 -17.65 22.04
N TRP A 510 -15.09 -17.20 21.44
CA TRP A 510 -15.56 -17.71 20.15
C TRP A 510 -14.91 -17.00 18.96
N PRO A 511 -14.58 -17.72 17.88
CA PRO A 511 -14.18 -17.10 16.62
C PRO A 511 -15.26 -16.11 16.17
N ARG A 512 -14.88 -14.84 16.03
CA ARG A 512 -15.77 -13.75 15.63
C ARG A 512 -15.17 -12.97 14.49
N ILE A 513 -16.01 -12.59 13.55
CA ILE A 513 -15.62 -11.65 12.50
C ILE A 513 -15.76 -10.25 13.11
N ARG A 514 -14.63 -9.57 13.34
CA ARG A 514 -14.62 -8.26 13.99
C ARG A 514 -13.56 -7.37 13.39
N ARG A 515 -13.88 -6.07 13.29
CA ARG A 515 -12.97 -5.06 12.79
C ARG A 515 -11.68 -5.07 13.60
N GLY A 516 -10.54 -4.95 12.92
CA GLY A 516 -9.21 -4.94 13.52
C GLY A 516 -8.57 -6.32 13.72
N PHE A 517 -9.25 -7.41 13.41
CA PHE A 517 -8.72 -8.78 13.51
C PHE A 517 -8.54 -9.42 12.15
N SER A 518 -7.73 -10.49 12.10
CA SER A 518 -7.56 -11.26 10.88
C SER A 518 -8.88 -11.93 10.47
N PRO A 519 -9.31 -11.74 9.22
CA PRO A 519 -10.61 -12.21 8.77
C PRO A 519 -10.56 -13.71 8.58
N SER A 520 -11.44 -14.42 9.26
CA SER A 520 -11.65 -15.84 9.04
C SER A 520 -13.14 -16.10 8.88
N PHE A 521 -13.53 -16.72 7.77
CA PHE A 521 -14.92 -16.99 7.42
C PHE A 521 -15.02 -18.01 6.29
N PHE A 522 -16.20 -18.61 6.13
CA PHE A 522 -16.56 -19.34 4.92
C PHE A 522 -17.91 -18.88 4.38
N LEU A 523 -18.05 -18.96 3.06
CA LEU A 523 -19.26 -18.60 2.31
C LEU A 523 -20.00 -19.88 1.92
N LEU A 524 -21.21 -20.07 2.44
CA LEU A 524 -22.09 -21.20 2.11
C LEU A 524 -23.18 -20.75 1.17
N SER A 525 -23.41 -21.47 0.06
CA SER A 525 -24.46 -21.13 -0.89
C SER A 525 -25.04 -22.38 -1.56
N PRO A 526 -26.36 -22.41 -1.85
CA PRO A 526 -27.33 -21.36 -1.59
C PRO A 526 -27.77 -21.29 -0.12
N PHE A 527 -28.12 -20.09 0.33
CA PHE A 527 -28.78 -19.82 1.60
C PHE A 527 -30.12 -19.13 1.35
N ASP A 528 -31.21 -19.76 1.79
CA ASP A 528 -32.53 -19.14 1.81
C ASP A 528 -32.78 -18.56 3.20
N ARG A 529 -32.73 -17.23 3.29
CA ARG A 529 -32.97 -16.48 4.53
C ARG A 529 -34.41 -16.61 5.04
N GLN A 530 -35.39 -16.66 4.14
CA GLN A 530 -36.81 -16.75 4.53
C GLN A 530 -37.13 -18.14 5.07
N ALA A 531 -36.66 -19.18 4.39
CA ALA A 531 -36.82 -20.56 4.85
C ALA A 531 -35.83 -20.95 5.95
N SER A 532 -34.80 -20.13 6.19
CA SER A 532 -33.70 -20.46 7.11
C SER A 532 -33.07 -21.81 6.76
N SER A 533 -32.77 -21.99 5.47
CA SER A 533 -32.34 -23.26 4.88
C SER A 533 -30.99 -23.14 4.17
N LEU A 534 -30.21 -24.21 4.29
CA LEU A 534 -28.91 -24.44 3.64
C LEU A 534 -28.94 -25.81 2.92
N GLU A 535 -30.13 -26.25 2.50
CA GLU A 535 -30.29 -27.50 1.77
C GLU A 535 -29.51 -27.43 0.44
N GLY A 536 -28.61 -28.39 0.22
CA GLY A 536 -27.72 -28.40 -0.94
C GLY A 536 -26.61 -27.34 -0.90
N ALA A 537 -26.39 -26.66 0.23
CA ALA A 537 -25.36 -25.63 0.32
C ALA A 537 -23.94 -26.20 0.24
N GLU A 538 -23.13 -25.56 -0.59
CA GLU A 538 -21.72 -25.85 -0.80
C GLU A 538 -20.84 -24.74 -0.23
N ILE A 539 -19.61 -25.07 0.12
CA ILE A 539 -18.60 -24.07 0.50
C ILE A 539 -18.08 -23.41 -0.78
N ARG A 540 -18.46 -22.14 -1.03
CA ARG A 540 -18.00 -21.36 -2.19
C ARG A 540 -16.61 -20.78 -2.00
N SER A 541 -16.28 -20.35 -0.78
CA SER A 541 -14.99 -19.78 -0.45
C SER A 541 -14.72 -19.95 1.05
N LEU A 542 -13.45 -20.12 1.41
CA LEU A 542 -12.99 -20.27 2.79
C LEU A 542 -11.73 -19.43 2.97
N TRP A 543 -11.73 -18.60 3.99
CA TRP A 543 -10.62 -17.75 4.39
C TRP A 543 -10.27 -18.04 5.84
N LEU A 544 -9.00 -18.28 6.12
CA LEU A 544 -8.46 -18.37 7.48
C LEU A 544 -7.32 -17.37 7.62
N ASP A 545 -7.47 -16.46 8.58
CA ASP A 545 -6.54 -15.38 8.87
C ASP A 545 -6.17 -14.54 7.63
N GLY A 546 -7.14 -14.32 6.75
CA GLY A 546 -7.00 -13.59 5.48
C GLY A 546 -6.25 -14.34 4.38
N VAL A 547 -5.95 -15.62 4.58
CA VAL A 547 -5.47 -16.50 3.53
C VAL A 547 -6.64 -17.29 2.96
N GLU A 548 -6.86 -17.20 1.64
CA GLU A 548 -7.82 -18.05 0.97
C GLU A 548 -7.33 -19.49 0.97
N VAL A 549 -8.18 -20.39 1.45
CA VAL A 549 -7.94 -21.83 1.46
C VAL A 549 -8.50 -22.40 0.17
N LEU A 550 -7.62 -22.97 -0.66
CA LEU A 550 -8.03 -23.70 -1.85
C LEU A 550 -8.85 -24.94 -1.46
N LEU A 551 -10.05 -25.02 -2.02
CA LEU A 551 -10.91 -26.20 -1.91
C LEU A 551 -10.58 -27.17 -3.06
N PRO A 552 -10.56 -28.49 -2.79
CA PRO A 552 -10.24 -29.52 -3.77
C PRO A 552 -11.34 -29.71 -4.82
#